data_AF-A0A932DJG9-F1
#
_entry.id   AF-A0A932DJG9-F1
#
_cell.length_a   1.000
_cell.length_b   1.000
_cell.length_c   1.000
_cell.angle_alpha   90.00
_cell.angle_beta   90.00
_cell.angle_gamma   90.00
#
_symmetry.space_group_name_H-M   'P 1'
#
loop_
_entity.id
_entity.type
_entity.pdbx_description
1 polymer ?
#
loop_
_entity_poly.entity_id
_entity_poly.type
_entity_poly.pdbx_seq_one_letter_code
_entity_poly.pdbx_strand_id
1 'polypeptide(L)' 'MTLAEARQHLAEGQFAKGSMGPKIQAVIWYLERGGKEALVTNPENIERALAGQTGTRIVP' A
#
# COMPACT_ATOMS: atom_id res chain seq x y z
N MET A 1 -1.15 -7.35 2.47
CA MET A 1 0.19 -7.76 2.00
C MET A 1 1.24 -7.24 2.97
N THR A 2 2.40 -7.87 3.01
CA THR A 2 3.56 -7.45 3.79
C THR A 2 4.38 -6.39 3.04
N LEU A 3 5.25 -5.68 3.75
CA LEU A 3 6.21 -4.75 3.16
C LEU A 3 7.16 -5.47 2.19
N ALA A 4 7.52 -6.72 2.49
CA ALA A 4 8.35 -7.54 1.61
C ALA A 4 7.66 -7.82 0.27
N GLU A 5 6.39 -8.24 0.29
CA GLU A 5 5.58 -8.46 -0.91
C GLU A 5 5.41 -7.17 -1.72
N ALA A 6 5.13 -6.04 -1.05
CA ALA A 6 5.00 -4.76 -1.71
C ALA A 6 6.28 -4.34 -2.47
N ARG A 7 7.45 -4.55 -1.87
CA ARG A 7 8.75 -4.30 -2.52
C ARG A 7 8.97 -5.20 -3.73
N GLN A 8 8.66 -6.50 -3.59
CA GLN A 8 8.80 -7.45 -4.68
C GLN A 8 7.91 -7.08 -5.86
N HIS A 9 6.62 -6.85 -5.63
CA HIS A 9 5.67 -6.47 -6.69
C HIS A 9 6.04 -5.14 -7.37
N LEU A 10 6.60 -4.19 -6.62
CA LEU A 10 7.09 -2.94 -7.18
C LEU A 10 8.32 -3.17 -8.09
N ALA A 11 9.27 -4.01 -7.67
CA ALA A 11 10.44 -4.38 -8.46
C ALA A 11 10.08 -5.17 -9.74
N GLU A 12 9.06 -6.02 -9.66
CA GLU A 12 8.48 -6.75 -10.79
C GLU A 12 7.66 -5.85 -11.73
N GLY A 13 7.45 -4.59 -11.38
CA GLY A 13 6.72 -3.63 -12.22
C GLY A 13 5.20 -3.87 -12.26
N GLN A 14 4.63 -4.56 -11.28
CA GLN A 14 3.19 -4.86 -11.24
C GLN A 14 2.32 -3.60 -11.07
N PHE A 15 2.90 -2.50 -10.60
CA PHE A 15 2.19 -1.23 -10.39
C PHE A 15 2.47 -0.23 -11.52
N ALA A 16 1.39 0.31 -12.12
CA ALA A 16 1.49 1.32 -13.17
C ALA A 16 2.30 2.54 -12.70
N LYS A 17 3.36 2.88 -13.45
CA LYS A 17 4.34 3.92 -13.09
C LYS A 17 3.75 5.33 -12.94
N GLY A 18 2.65 5.63 -13.65
CA GLY A 18 1.98 6.93 -13.60
C GLY A 18 0.94 7.08 -12.49
N SER A 19 0.65 6.04 -11.71
CA SER A 19 -0.44 6.08 -10.73
C SER A 19 -0.12 5.28 -9.47
N MET A 20 -0.20 3.95 -9.54
CA MET A 20 -0.10 3.09 -8.36
C MET A 20 1.35 2.93 -7.90
N GLY A 21 2.32 2.91 -8.81
CA GLY A 21 3.75 2.77 -8.47
C GLY A 21 4.22 3.81 -7.44
N PRO A 22 4.01 5.13 -7.68
CA PRO A 22 4.35 6.17 -6.71
C PRO A 22 3.64 6.02 -5.36
N LYS A 23 2.40 5.51 -5.33
CA LYS A 23 1.65 5.28 -4.08
C LYS A 23 2.28 4.16 -3.26
N ILE A 24 2.61 3.05 -3.90
CA ILE A 24 3.27 1.92 -3.22
C ILE A 24 4.68 2.29 -2.77
N GLN A 25 5.43 3.04 -3.57
CA GLN A 25 6.74 3.53 -3.18
C GLN A 25 6.69 4.41 -1.92
N ALA A 26 5.71 5.31 -1.81
CA ALA A 26 5.51 6.14 -0.63
C ALA A 26 5.13 5.32 0.61
N VAL A 27 4.27 4.30 0.43
CA VAL A 27 3.92 3.36 1.52
C VAL A 27 5.15 2.60 2.02
N ILE A 28 5.96 2.07 1.10
CA ILE A 28 7.21 1.36 1.44
C ILE A 28 8.11 2.27 2.28
N TRP A 29 8.35 3.51 1.84
CA TRP A 29 9.17 4.47 2.58
C TRP A 29 8.64 4.79 3.97
N TYR A 30 7.33 4.93 4.13
CA TYR A 30 6.72 5.18 5.43
C TYR A 30 6.92 4.00 6.39
N LEU A 31 6.68 2.77 5.92
CA LEU A 31 6.82 1.56 6.73
C LEU A 31 8.29 1.27 7.08
N GLU A 32 9.23 1.49 6.16
CA GLU A 32 10.68 1.36 6.41
C GLU A 32 11.19 2.34 7.47
N ARG A 33 10.49 3.45 7.69
CA ARG A 33 10.82 4.46 8.71
C ARG A 33 10.10 4.23 10.05
N GLY A 34 9.55 3.04 10.27
CA GLY A 34 8.89 2.66 11.53
C GLY A 34 7.37 2.90 11.54
N GLY A 35 6.78 3.19 10.38
CA GLY A 35 5.33 3.15 10.21
C GLY A 35 4.78 1.75 10.53
N LYS A 36 3.61 1.69 11.17
CA LYS A 36 3.02 0.43 11.64
C LYS A 36 2.11 -0.24 10.62
N GLU A 37 1.44 0.56 9.81
CA GLU A 37 0.46 0.10 8.82
C GLU A 37 0.18 1.23 7.82
N ALA A 38 -0.06 0.86 6.57
CA ALA A 38 -0.60 1.76 5.56
C ALA A 38 -1.82 1.14 4.86
N LEU A 39 -2.75 2.00 4.43
CA LEU A 39 -3.97 1.62 3.73
C LEU A 39 -4.12 2.44 2.45
N VAL A 40 -4.26 1.75 1.32
CA VAL A 40 -4.61 2.37 0.04
C VAL A 40 -6.06 2.03 -0.29
N THR A 41 -6.89 3.07 -0.44
CA THR A 41 -8.32 2.95 -0.78
C THR A 41 -8.78 4.17 -1.59
N ASN A 42 -10.03 4.14 -2.07
CA ASN A 42 -10.71 5.30 -2.65
C ASN A 42 -11.66 5.96 -1.63
N PRO A 43 -11.98 7.26 -1.79
CA PRO A 43 -12.78 8.02 -0.82
C PRO A 43 -14.12 7.37 -0.47
N GLU A 44 -14.81 6.80 -1.45
CA GLU A 44 -16.14 6.22 -1.29
C GLU A 44 -16.14 4.97 -0.38
N ASN A 45 -15.00 4.31 -0.22
CA ASN A 45 -14.87 3.10 0.59
C ASN A 45 -14.07 3.30 1.88
N ILE A 46 -13.78 4.54 2.30
CA ILE A 46 -12.88 4.81 3.43
C ILE A 46 -13.33 4.11 4.72
N GLU A 47 -14.62 4.17 5.07
CA GLU A 47 -15.15 3.53 6.28
C GLU A 47 -15.00 2.01 6.26
N ARG A 48 -15.36 1.38 5.14
CA ARG A 48 -15.25 -0.06 4.93
C ARG A 48 -13.79 -0.52 4.93
N ALA A 49 -12.90 0.29 4.38
CA ALA A 49 -11.47 -0.01 4.32
C ALA A 49 -10.82 0.07 5.71
N LEU A 50 -11.22 1.05 6.52
CA LEU A 50 -10.84 1.14 7.94
C LEU A 50 -11.35 -0.06 8.72
N ALA A 51 -12.57 -0.54 8.44
CA ALA A 51 -13.13 -1.77 9.00
C ALA A 51 -12.51 -3.07 8.45
N GLY A 52 -11.50 -2.98 7.57
CA GLY A 52 -10.79 -4.15 7.03
C GLY A 52 -11.57 -4.94 5.96
N GLN A 53 -12.65 -4.39 5.43
CA GLN A 53 -13.52 -5.07 4.47
C GLN A 53 -13.12 -4.84 3.01
N THR A 54 -12.24 -3.87 2.74
CA THR A 54 -11.76 -3.49 1.42
C THR A 54 -10.44 -2.70 1.52
N GLY A 55 -9.91 -2.29 0.37
CA GLY A 55 -8.64 -1.58 0.26
C GLY A 55 -7.43 -2.51 0.38
N THR A 56 -6.26 -1.96 0.09
CA THR A 56 -4.99 -2.67 0.19
C THR A 56 -4.29 -2.25 1.47
N ARG A 57 -4.25 -3.17 2.44
CA ARG A 57 -3.56 -2.99 3.71
C ARG A 57 -2.15 -3.56 3.62
N ILE A 58 -1.16 -2.74 4.00
CA ILE A 58 0.26 -3.06 3.94
C ILE A 58 0.83 -2.90 5.35
N VAL A 59 1.43 -3.98 5.86
CA VAL A 59 2.05 -4.05 7.19
C VAL A 59 3.53 -4.44 7.05
N PRO A 60 4.41 -4.06 8.00
CA PRO A 60 5.84 -4.40 7.98
C PRO A 60 6.14 -5.88 7.73
#